data_AF-A0A533ZS63-F1
#
_entry.id   AF-A0A533ZS63-F1
#
_cell.length_a   1.000
_cell.length_b   1.000
_cell.length_c   1.000
_cell.angle_alpha   90.00
_cell.angle_beta   90.00
_cell.angle_gamma   90.00
#
_symmetry.space_group_name_H-M   'P 1'
#
loop_
_entity.id
_entity.type
_entity.pdbx_description
1 polymer ?
#
loop_
_entity_poly.entity_id
_entity_poly.type
_entity_poly.pdbx_seq_one_letter_code
_entity_poly.pdbx_strand_id
1 'polypeptide(L)'
;MPPDQRVIADFRRRLREAVENNREAWAASRRLVAPSAAAETVQRLQAAVAGSSLDPDIRQALLQVLGPAHHDGQQAIPQEGLRELTGLNPTKAVRNLCLLLGVGAGAVEAGPVSSMAQDQVEAAVRSHDNPFDVLLEADVASVVDCGAGDLTFAEKVVEQYLGPLERGGRVLILHAFDRLNPQEPFSTFVQADRDRLQQLRRRSSPALRFRYDGNRDMLDLASWRQACARYTIAVCRGA
;
A
#
# COMPACT_ATOMS: atom_id res chain seq x y z
N MET A 1 -27.91 -13.38 1.44
CA MET A 1 -28.19 -13.67 2.86
C MET A 1 -27.33 -12.75 3.71
N PRO A 2 -27.74 -12.37 4.93
CA PRO A 2 -26.85 -11.61 5.81
C PRO A 2 -25.58 -12.44 6.10
N PRO A 3 -24.38 -11.83 6.10
CA PRO A 3 -23.14 -12.56 6.33
C PRO A 3 -23.12 -13.19 7.74
N ASP A 4 -22.47 -14.34 7.89
CA ASP A 4 -22.27 -14.98 9.19
C ASP A 4 -21.56 -14.00 10.17
N GLN A 5 -22.01 -13.96 11.43
CA GLN A 5 -21.43 -13.14 12.48
C GLN A 5 -19.93 -13.40 12.67
N ARG A 6 -19.44 -14.63 12.44
CA ARG A 6 -18.01 -14.96 12.49
C ARG A 6 -17.24 -14.25 11.38
N VAL A 7 -17.78 -14.27 10.16
CA VAL A 7 -17.21 -13.59 8.99
C VAL A 7 -17.18 -12.07 9.20
N ILE A 8 -18.24 -11.51 9.78
CA ILE A 8 -18.30 -10.08 10.13
C ILE A 8 -17.25 -9.74 11.20
N ALA A 9 -17.07 -10.58 12.22
CA ALA A 9 -16.08 -10.35 13.26
C ALA A 9 -14.64 -10.34 12.71
N ASP A 10 -14.33 -11.30 11.84
CA ASP A 10 -13.03 -11.39 11.15
C ASP A 10 -12.80 -10.19 10.22
N PHE A 11 -13.82 -9.78 9.47
CA PHE A 11 -13.75 -8.59 8.63
C PHE A 11 -13.47 -7.32 9.45
N ARG A 12 -14.16 -7.13 10.57
CA ARG A 12 -13.94 -6.00 11.48
C ARG A 12 -12.55 -6.04 12.11
N ARG A 13 -12.00 -7.23 12.40
CA ARG A 13 -10.62 -7.39 12.85
C ARG A 13 -9.64 -6.88 11.77
N ARG A 14 -9.81 -7.31 10.52
CA ARG A 14 -8.98 -6.85 9.38
C ARG A 14 -9.03 -5.33 9.18
N LEU A 15 -10.20 -4.70 9.35
CA LEU A 15 -10.33 -3.24 9.28
C LEU A 15 -9.48 -2.54 10.36
N ARG A 16 -9.54 -3.03 11.61
CA ARG A 16 -8.73 -2.48 12.72
C ARG A 16 -7.23 -2.64 12.46
N GLU A 17 -6.81 -3.85 12.08
CA GLU A 17 -5.41 -4.15 11.76
C GLU A 17 -4.89 -3.28 10.61
N ALA A 18 -5.71 -3.01 9.59
CA ALA A 18 -5.33 -2.13 8.49
C ALA A 18 -5.02 -0.70 8.95
N VAL A 19 -5.79 -0.17 9.92
CA VAL A 19 -5.54 1.16 10.51
C VAL A 19 -4.33 1.15 11.42
N GLU A 20 -4.21 0.14 12.29
CA GLU A 20 -3.10 0.02 13.24
C GLU A 20 -1.75 -0.09 12.52
N ASN A 21 -1.70 -0.87 11.43
CA ASN A 21 -0.50 -1.07 10.63
C ASN A 21 -0.16 0.12 9.72
N ASN A 22 -1.07 1.09 9.54
CA ASN A 22 -0.90 2.21 8.60
C ASN A 22 -1.39 3.54 9.20
N ARG A 23 -0.88 3.92 10.38
CA ARG A 23 -1.33 5.15 11.09
C ARG A 23 -1.16 6.44 10.29
N GLU A 24 -0.09 6.55 9.50
CA GLU A 24 0.14 7.71 8.61
C GLU A 24 -0.88 7.74 7.47
N ALA A 25 -1.10 6.61 6.80
CA ALA A 25 -2.12 6.51 5.74
C ALA A 25 -3.52 6.76 6.29
N TRP A 26 -3.79 6.37 7.54
CA TRP A 26 -5.03 6.70 8.24
C TRP A 26 -5.19 8.20 8.41
N ALA A 27 -4.15 8.94 8.82
CA ALA A 27 -4.20 10.40 8.91
C ALA A 27 -4.48 11.03 7.53
N ALA A 28 -3.77 10.57 6.48
CA ALA A 28 -3.92 11.06 5.12
C ALA A 28 -5.28 10.73 4.49
N SER A 29 -5.94 9.63 4.90
CA SER A 29 -7.23 9.19 4.35
C SER A 29 -8.38 10.20 4.55
N ARG A 30 -8.22 11.23 5.39
CA ARG A 30 -9.22 12.30 5.54
C ARG A 30 -9.51 12.99 4.20
N ARG A 31 -8.52 13.12 3.33
CA ARG A 31 -8.71 13.76 2.00
C ARG A 31 -9.61 12.93 1.07
N LEU A 32 -9.64 11.61 1.25
CA LEU A 32 -10.46 10.68 0.45
C LEU A 32 -11.96 10.83 0.74
N VAL A 33 -12.29 11.49 1.85
CA VAL A 33 -13.67 11.72 2.26
C VAL A 33 -14.06 13.19 2.24
N ALA A 34 -13.19 14.05 1.70
CA ALA A 34 -13.52 15.44 1.45
C ALA A 34 -14.60 15.53 0.35
N PRO A 35 -15.50 16.53 0.40
CA PRO A 35 -16.58 16.68 -0.58
C PRO A 35 -16.10 16.65 -2.04
N SER A 36 -14.92 17.24 -2.31
CA SER A 36 -14.31 17.29 -3.64
C SER A 36 -13.82 15.95 -4.19
N ALA A 37 -13.57 14.95 -3.32
CA ALA A 37 -13.00 13.66 -3.69
C ALA A 37 -13.90 12.47 -3.34
N ALA A 38 -15.03 12.71 -2.67
CA ALA A 38 -15.86 11.66 -2.09
C ALA A 38 -16.52 10.75 -3.13
N ALA A 39 -17.09 11.32 -4.19
CA ALA A 39 -17.76 10.54 -5.25
C ALA A 39 -16.76 9.63 -5.97
N GLU A 40 -15.62 10.19 -6.39
CA GLU A 40 -14.55 9.43 -7.04
C GLU A 40 -13.98 8.35 -6.11
N THR A 41 -13.78 8.66 -4.83
CA THR A 41 -13.30 7.68 -3.85
C THR A 41 -14.28 6.51 -3.72
N VAL A 42 -15.59 6.77 -3.66
CA VAL A 42 -16.61 5.72 -3.56
C VAL A 42 -16.60 4.84 -4.81
N GLN A 43 -16.49 5.43 -6.00
CA GLN A 43 -16.40 4.67 -7.25
C GLN A 43 -15.17 3.75 -7.28
N ARG A 44 -14.00 4.28 -6.92
CA ARG A 44 -12.76 3.49 -6.81
C ARG A 44 -12.89 2.41 -5.73
N LEU A 45 -13.61 2.70 -4.65
CA LEU A 45 -13.86 1.74 -3.58
C LEU A 45 -14.76 0.60 -4.03
N GLN A 46 -15.82 0.88 -4.79
CA GLN A 46 -16.68 -0.17 -5.37
C GLN A 46 -15.88 -1.09 -6.30
N ALA A 47 -15.04 -0.53 -7.16
CA ALA A 47 -14.17 -1.31 -8.04
C ALA A 47 -13.19 -2.20 -7.24
N ALA A 48 -12.58 -1.64 -6.19
CA ALA A 48 -11.68 -2.39 -5.32
C ALA A 48 -12.41 -3.50 -4.53
N VAL A 49 -13.63 -3.24 -4.06
CA VAL A 49 -14.47 -4.27 -3.42
C VAL A 49 -14.77 -5.40 -4.42
N ALA A 50 -15.19 -5.06 -5.64
CA ALA A 50 -15.53 -6.04 -6.68
C ALA A 50 -14.34 -6.95 -7.04
N GLY A 51 -13.12 -6.40 -7.10
CA GLY A 51 -11.89 -7.16 -7.39
C GLY A 51 -11.22 -7.80 -6.16
N SER A 52 -11.77 -7.66 -4.95
CA SER A 52 -11.10 -8.09 -3.73
C SER A 52 -11.24 -9.59 -3.42
N SER A 53 -10.25 -10.11 -2.69
CA SER A 53 -10.26 -11.42 -2.01
C SER A 53 -11.09 -11.43 -0.71
N LEU A 54 -11.99 -10.46 -0.52
CA LEU A 54 -12.93 -10.49 0.59
C LEU A 54 -13.87 -11.70 0.47
N ASP A 55 -14.40 -12.11 1.61
CA ASP A 55 -15.44 -13.12 1.66
C ASP A 55 -16.61 -12.74 0.72
N PRO A 56 -17.14 -13.67 -0.09
CA PRO A 56 -18.18 -13.37 -1.07
C PRO A 56 -19.41 -12.66 -0.49
N ASP A 57 -19.84 -13.03 0.72
CA ASP A 57 -21.02 -12.44 1.36
C ASP A 57 -20.74 -11.00 1.80
N ILE A 58 -19.54 -10.75 2.33
CA ILE A 58 -19.09 -9.39 2.67
C ILE A 58 -18.94 -8.53 1.41
N ARG A 59 -18.35 -9.08 0.35
CA ARG A 59 -18.19 -8.38 -0.93
C ARG A 59 -19.55 -7.98 -1.51
N GLN A 60 -20.50 -8.92 -1.57
CA GLN A 60 -21.84 -8.65 -2.07
C GLN A 60 -22.56 -7.61 -1.22
N ALA A 61 -22.52 -7.74 0.11
CA ALA A 61 -23.16 -6.79 1.02
C ALA A 61 -22.55 -5.38 0.90
N LEU A 62 -21.22 -5.27 0.79
CA LEU A 62 -20.55 -3.98 0.56
C LEU A 62 -20.95 -3.36 -0.77
N LEU A 63 -21.01 -4.12 -1.86
CA LEU A 63 -21.43 -3.59 -3.17
C LEU A 63 -22.90 -3.11 -3.14
N GLN A 64 -23.77 -3.82 -2.43
CA GLN A 64 -25.16 -3.39 -2.24
C GLN A 64 -25.26 -2.07 -1.45
N VAL A 65 -24.48 -1.93 -0.38
CA VAL A 65 -24.46 -0.73 0.46
C VAL A 65 -23.79 0.45 -0.25
N LEU A 66 -22.74 0.21 -1.02
CA LEU A 66 -22.00 1.27 -1.72
C LEU A 66 -22.67 1.67 -3.05
N GLY A 67 -23.47 0.79 -3.67
CA GLY A 67 -24.10 1.01 -4.97
C GLY A 67 -24.86 2.34 -5.14
N PRO A 68 -25.71 2.75 -4.18
CA PRO A 68 -26.48 4.00 -4.27
C PRO A 68 -25.62 5.28 -4.30
N ALA A 69 -24.36 5.22 -3.86
CA ALA A 69 -23.50 6.38 -3.69
C ALA A 69 -22.73 6.80 -4.96
N HIS A 70 -23.15 6.32 -6.14
CA HIS A 70 -22.50 6.55 -7.43
C HIS A 70 -22.45 8.02 -7.86
N HIS A 71 -23.42 8.84 -7.46
CA HIS A 71 -23.52 10.26 -7.88
C HIS A 71 -23.41 11.25 -6.71
N ASP A 72 -24.01 10.96 -5.56
CA ASP A 72 -24.06 11.90 -4.42
C ASP A 72 -22.94 11.67 -3.38
N GLY A 73 -21.98 10.81 -3.71
CA GLY A 73 -20.86 10.48 -2.84
C GLY A 73 -21.30 9.89 -1.50
N GLN A 74 -20.54 10.16 -0.44
CA GLN A 74 -20.72 9.47 0.84
C GLN A 74 -22.05 9.72 1.54
N GLN A 75 -22.74 10.81 1.20
CA GLN A 75 -24.01 11.17 1.83
C GLN A 75 -25.15 10.23 1.40
N ALA A 76 -25.03 9.59 0.24
CA ALA A 76 -26.00 8.60 -0.25
C ALA A 76 -25.76 7.17 0.25
N ILE A 77 -24.69 6.95 1.05
CA ILE A 77 -24.43 5.62 1.60
C ILE A 77 -25.40 5.34 2.76
N PRO A 78 -26.17 4.22 2.72
CA PRO A 78 -27.03 3.82 3.82
C PRO A 78 -26.22 3.62 5.11
N GLN A 79 -26.52 4.41 6.14
CA GLN A 79 -25.74 4.41 7.37
C GLN A 79 -25.84 3.08 8.13
N GLU A 80 -27.04 2.50 8.18
CA GLU A 80 -27.32 1.28 8.92
C GLU A 80 -26.59 0.08 8.32
N GLY A 81 -26.75 -0.16 7.01
CA GLY A 81 -26.08 -1.29 6.34
C GLY A 81 -24.56 -1.23 6.43
N LEU A 82 -23.95 -0.05 6.31
CA LEU A 82 -22.50 0.07 6.44
C LEU A 82 -22.03 -0.13 7.89
N ARG A 83 -22.82 0.30 8.87
CA ARG A 83 -22.55 0.10 10.30
C ARG A 83 -22.71 -1.36 10.70
N GLU A 84 -23.68 -2.08 10.13
CA GLU A 84 -23.86 -3.52 10.39
C GLU A 84 -22.65 -4.33 9.93
N LEU A 85 -22.05 -3.98 8.78
CA LEU A 85 -20.86 -4.66 8.29
C LEU A 85 -19.60 -4.24 9.07
N THR A 86 -19.38 -2.93 9.24
CA THR A 86 -18.08 -2.41 9.72
C THR A 86 -18.04 -2.09 11.21
N GLY A 87 -19.20 -1.90 11.86
CA GLY A 87 -19.31 -1.36 13.22
C GLY A 87 -18.99 0.14 13.32
N LEU A 88 -18.84 0.83 12.19
CA LEU A 88 -18.38 2.22 12.11
C LEU A 88 -19.43 3.13 11.47
N ASN A 89 -19.29 4.44 11.69
CA ASN A 89 -20.05 5.43 10.93
C ASN A 89 -19.56 5.49 9.46
N PRO A 90 -20.36 6.02 8.52
CA PRO A 90 -20.01 5.97 7.09
C PRO A 90 -18.63 6.54 6.76
N THR A 91 -18.29 7.70 7.32
CA THR A 91 -16.99 8.34 7.07
C THR A 91 -15.82 7.48 7.54
N LYS A 92 -15.89 6.93 8.76
CA LYS A 92 -14.83 6.04 9.28
C LYS A 92 -14.81 4.73 8.51
N ALA A 93 -15.96 4.16 8.20
CA ALA A 93 -16.09 2.94 7.43
C ALA A 93 -15.44 3.08 6.05
N VAL A 94 -15.80 4.10 5.27
CA VAL A 94 -15.20 4.38 3.96
C VAL A 94 -13.68 4.52 4.07
N ARG A 95 -13.17 5.28 5.06
CA ARG A 95 -11.72 5.41 5.27
C ARG A 95 -11.05 4.09 5.62
N ASN A 96 -11.65 3.28 6.50
CA ASN A 96 -11.11 1.97 6.88
C ASN A 96 -11.09 1.02 5.68
N LEU A 97 -12.16 1.01 4.89
CA LEU A 97 -12.27 0.21 3.67
C LEU A 97 -11.24 0.67 2.63
N CYS A 98 -11.05 1.97 2.47
CA CYS A 98 -10.00 2.51 1.61
C CYS A 98 -8.60 2.06 2.04
N LEU A 99 -8.31 2.07 3.34
CA LEU A 99 -7.04 1.54 3.85
C LEU A 99 -6.90 0.04 3.63
N LEU A 100 -7.95 -0.73 3.95
CA LEU A 100 -7.94 -2.19 3.81
C LEU A 100 -7.78 -2.63 2.35
N LEU A 101 -8.38 -1.90 1.41
CA LEU A 101 -8.42 -2.24 -0.02
C LEU A 101 -7.44 -1.42 -0.86
N GLY A 102 -6.58 -0.61 -0.23
CA GLY A 102 -5.56 0.20 -0.93
C GLY A 102 -6.13 1.33 -1.80
N VAL A 103 -7.38 1.75 -1.58
CA VAL A 103 -8.03 2.82 -2.35
C VAL A 103 -7.57 4.17 -1.84
N GLY A 104 -7.06 5.02 -2.73
CA GLY A 104 -6.51 6.32 -2.35
C GLY A 104 -5.10 6.27 -1.75
N ALA A 105 -4.52 5.07 -1.60
CA ALA A 105 -3.06 4.88 -1.51
C ALA A 105 -2.36 5.27 -2.83
N GLY A 106 -3.15 5.47 -3.91
CA GLY A 106 -2.72 5.95 -5.23
C GLY A 106 -2.75 7.48 -5.40
N ALA A 107 -3.19 8.27 -4.42
CA ALA A 107 -2.66 9.63 -4.33
C ALA A 107 -1.31 9.52 -3.63
N VAL A 108 -0.33 9.01 -4.38
CA VAL A 108 1.07 9.26 -4.09
C VAL A 108 1.13 10.74 -3.76
N GLU A 109 1.40 11.11 -2.50
CA GLU A 109 2.10 12.37 -2.36
C GLU A 109 3.32 12.17 -3.20
N ALA A 110 3.39 12.82 -4.37
CA ALA A 110 4.49 12.72 -5.30
C ALA A 110 5.74 12.81 -4.45
N GLY A 111 6.34 11.65 -4.19
CA GLY A 111 7.44 11.57 -3.26
C GLY A 111 8.54 12.46 -3.81
N PRO A 112 9.49 12.90 -2.97
CA PRO A 112 10.66 13.55 -3.52
C PRO A 112 11.22 12.65 -4.64
N VAL A 113 11.42 13.22 -5.83
CA VAL A 113 12.00 12.53 -6.98
C VAL A 113 13.44 12.98 -7.07
N SER A 114 14.35 12.02 -7.23
CA SER A 114 15.75 12.38 -7.41
C SER A 114 15.92 13.31 -8.62
N SER A 115 16.67 14.39 -8.43
CA SER A 115 17.09 15.30 -9.49
C SER A 115 18.09 14.67 -10.47
N MET A 116 18.65 13.50 -10.13
CA MET A 116 19.50 12.76 -11.05
C MET A 116 18.75 12.41 -12.33
N ALA A 117 19.36 12.73 -13.47
CA ALA A 117 18.94 12.25 -14.76
C ALA A 117 19.31 10.77 -14.95
N GLN A 118 18.68 10.11 -15.91
CA GLN A 118 18.85 8.66 -16.11
C GLN A 118 20.30 8.29 -16.44
N ASP A 119 20.99 9.08 -17.25
CA ASP A 119 22.41 8.91 -17.59
C ASP A 119 23.31 9.04 -16.35
N GLN A 120 23.00 9.95 -15.43
CA GLN A 120 23.71 10.08 -14.16
C GLN A 120 23.51 8.88 -13.25
N VAL A 121 22.28 8.34 -13.18
CA VAL A 121 21.99 7.10 -12.45
C VAL A 121 22.75 5.92 -13.06
N GLU A 122 22.73 5.78 -14.38
CA GLU A 122 23.46 4.70 -15.07
C GLU A 122 24.98 4.79 -14.86
N ALA A 123 25.54 6.00 -14.89
CA ALA A 123 26.96 6.22 -14.63
C ALA A 123 27.34 5.83 -13.20
N ALA A 124 26.55 6.27 -12.20
CA ALA A 124 26.78 5.92 -10.80
C ALA A 124 26.65 4.41 -10.55
N VAL A 125 25.63 3.76 -11.14
CA VAL A 125 25.45 2.30 -11.04
C VAL A 125 26.65 1.55 -11.62
N ARG A 126 27.23 2.02 -12.74
CA ARG A 126 28.40 1.40 -13.37
C ARG A 126 29.71 1.67 -12.62
N SER A 127 29.79 2.71 -11.80
CA SER A 127 31.01 3.07 -11.06
C SER A 127 31.15 2.36 -9.71
N HIS A 128 30.12 1.63 -9.27
CA HIS A 128 30.10 0.93 -7.98
C HIS A 128 30.08 -0.58 -8.16
N ASP A 129 30.71 -1.30 -7.24
CA ASP A 129 30.64 -2.76 -7.16
C ASP A 129 29.22 -3.24 -6.81
N ASN A 130 28.51 -2.43 -6.01
CA ASN A 130 27.11 -2.65 -5.69
C ASN A 130 26.25 -1.54 -6.33
N PRO A 131 25.32 -1.88 -7.25
CA PRO A 131 24.53 -0.88 -7.97
C PRO A 131 23.61 -0.06 -7.04
N PHE A 132 23.32 -0.54 -5.83
CA PHE A 132 22.48 0.16 -4.86
C PHE A 132 23.25 1.24 -4.09
N ASP A 133 24.57 1.33 -4.23
CA ASP A 133 25.36 2.41 -3.62
C ASP A 133 25.01 3.79 -4.18
N VAL A 134 24.37 3.85 -5.36
CA VAL A 134 23.74 5.07 -5.90
C VAL A 134 22.76 5.73 -4.90
N LEU A 135 22.17 4.96 -3.98
CA LEU A 135 21.31 5.49 -2.91
C LEU A 135 22.06 6.43 -1.96
N LEU A 136 23.39 6.27 -1.83
CA LEU A 136 24.21 7.13 -1.00
C LEU A 136 24.60 8.43 -1.71
N GLU A 137 24.54 8.49 -3.04
CA GLU A 137 24.87 9.66 -3.84
C GLU A 137 23.65 10.51 -4.18
N ALA A 138 22.52 9.86 -4.45
CA ALA A 138 21.30 10.55 -4.83
C ALA A 138 20.80 11.50 -3.73
N ASP A 139 20.25 12.63 -4.16
CA ASP A 139 19.51 13.58 -3.33
C ASP A 139 18.26 12.95 -2.72
N VAL A 140 17.70 11.95 -3.41
CA VAL A 140 16.63 11.08 -2.91
C VAL A 140 17.09 9.63 -2.95
N ALA A 141 17.12 8.97 -1.80
CA ALA A 141 17.38 7.53 -1.71
C ALA A 141 16.04 6.77 -1.82
N SER A 142 15.65 6.43 -3.05
CA SER A 142 14.40 5.71 -3.29
C SER A 142 14.58 4.47 -4.16
N VAL A 143 14.03 3.35 -3.69
CA VAL A 143 14.11 2.06 -4.38
C VAL A 143 12.74 1.40 -4.47
N VAL A 144 12.50 0.77 -5.62
CA VAL A 144 11.36 -0.13 -5.81
C VAL A 144 11.83 -1.56 -6.05
N ASP A 145 11.28 -2.51 -5.30
CA ASP A 145 11.53 -3.94 -5.40
C ASP A 145 10.31 -4.64 -6.00
N CYS A 146 10.45 -5.03 -7.27
CA CYS A 146 9.43 -5.63 -8.09
C CYS A 146 9.53 -7.16 -8.03
N GLY A 147 8.49 -7.81 -7.50
CA GLY A 147 8.54 -9.25 -7.22
C GLY A 147 9.36 -9.53 -5.98
N ALA A 148 9.03 -8.83 -4.89
CA ALA A 148 9.82 -8.75 -3.69
C ALA A 148 10.00 -10.10 -2.95
N GLY A 149 9.20 -11.12 -3.30
CA GLY A 149 9.35 -12.48 -2.82
C GLY A 149 9.35 -12.53 -1.29
N ASP A 150 10.38 -13.13 -0.72
CA ASP A 150 10.52 -13.33 0.73
C ASP A 150 10.89 -12.05 1.53
N LEU A 151 11.07 -10.90 0.86
CA LEU A 151 11.55 -9.61 1.40
C LEU A 151 13.01 -9.59 1.88
N THR A 152 13.82 -10.62 1.62
CA THR A 152 15.26 -10.64 2.00
C THR A 152 16.00 -9.43 1.43
N PHE A 153 15.63 -8.97 0.23
CA PHE A 153 16.22 -7.77 -0.37
C PHE A 153 15.93 -6.52 0.43
N ALA A 154 14.64 -6.29 0.69
CA ALA A 154 14.16 -5.13 1.42
C ALA A 154 14.87 -5.01 2.77
N GLU A 155 15.03 -6.12 3.48
CA GLU A 155 15.81 -6.20 4.72
C GLU A 155 17.27 -5.78 4.52
N LYS A 156 17.98 -6.38 3.57
CA LYS A 156 19.38 -6.04 3.28
C LYS A 156 19.59 -4.57 2.91
N VAL A 157 18.70 -4.00 2.09
CA VAL A 157 18.77 -2.58 1.74
C VAL A 157 18.63 -1.71 3.00
N VAL A 158 17.69 -2.03 3.87
CA VAL A 158 17.48 -1.26 5.11
C VAL A 158 18.68 -1.42 6.04
N GLU A 159 19.22 -2.62 6.21
CA GLU A 159 20.42 -2.87 7.04
C GLU A 159 21.65 -2.11 6.54
N GLN A 160 21.88 -2.10 5.23
CA GLN A 160 23.07 -1.49 4.65
C GLN A 160 22.98 0.04 4.55
N TYR A 161 21.81 0.58 4.17
CA TYR A 161 21.70 1.98 3.77
C TYR A 161 21.00 2.89 4.77
N LEU A 162 20.15 2.37 5.67
CA LEU A 162 19.40 3.22 6.60
C LEU A 162 20.32 4.05 7.51
N GLY A 163 21.30 3.41 8.15
CA GLY A 163 22.22 4.08 9.08
C GLY A 163 23.05 5.20 8.44
N PRO A 164 23.72 4.96 7.30
CA PRO A 164 24.41 6.03 6.56
C PRO A 164 23.49 7.18 6.11
N LEU A 165 22.28 6.88 5.65
CA LEU A 165 21.32 7.90 5.21
C LEU A 165 20.81 8.75 6.38
N GLU A 166 20.46 8.11 7.49
CA GLU A 166 19.98 8.77 8.70
C GLU A 166 21.03 9.72 9.30
N ARG A 167 22.31 9.31 9.33
CA ARG A 167 23.42 10.20 9.72
C ARG A 167 23.56 11.42 8.82
N GLY A 168 23.17 11.32 7.56
CA GLY A 168 23.13 12.42 6.60
C GLY A 168 21.82 13.21 6.62
N GLY A 169 20.88 12.90 7.52
CA GLY A 169 19.55 13.54 7.55
C GLY A 169 18.66 13.18 6.37
N ARG A 170 18.96 12.08 5.66
CA ARG A 170 18.22 11.63 4.47
C ARG A 170 17.28 10.48 4.81
N VAL A 171 16.17 10.41 4.09
CA VAL A 171 15.16 9.36 4.23
C VAL A 171 15.38 8.29 3.15
N LEU A 172 15.38 7.03 3.57
CA LEU A 172 15.27 5.86 2.71
C LEU A 172 13.80 5.58 2.38
N ILE A 173 13.44 5.66 1.11
CA ILE A 173 12.12 5.29 0.59
C ILE A 173 12.24 3.91 -0.06
N LEU A 174 11.60 2.91 0.53
CA LEU A 174 11.63 1.53 0.04
C LEU A 174 10.20 1.06 -0.21
N HIS A 175 9.89 0.79 -1.46
CA HIS A 175 8.62 0.21 -1.86
C HIS A 175 8.84 -1.19 -2.42
N ALA A 176 8.26 -2.18 -1.76
CA ALA A 176 8.23 -3.56 -2.24
C ALA A 176 6.82 -3.90 -2.72
N PHE A 177 6.70 -4.70 -3.76
CA PHE A 177 5.40 -5.28 -4.11
C PHE A 177 5.56 -6.67 -4.70
N ASP A 178 4.48 -7.44 -4.63
CA ASP A 178 4.43 -8.81 -5.14
C ASP A 178 3.01 -9.18 -5.59
N ARG A 179 2.92 -10.23 -6.40
CA ARG A 179 1.65 -10.89 -6.73
C ARG A 179 1.04 -11.56 -5.51
N LEU A 180 1.87 -12.01 -4.57
CA LEU A 180 1.43 -12.66 -3.35
C LEU A 180 1.24 -11.65 -2.23
N ASN A 181 0.28 -11.91 -1.35
CA ASN A 181 0.15 -11.17 -0.11
C ASN A 181 0.49 -12.10 1.06
N PRO A 182 1.58 -11.85 1.81
CA PRO A 182 1.97 -12.67 2.95
C PRO A 182 0.87 -12.78 3.99
N GLN A 183 -0.02 -11.80 4.11
CA GLN A 183 -1.10 -11.83 5.10
C GLN A 183 -2.23 -12.80 4.72
N GLU A 184 -2.25 -13.36 3.51
CA GLU A 184 -3.29 -14.30 3.08
C GLU A 184 -3.00 -15.76 3.52
N PRO A 185 -4.04 -16.57 3.85
CA PRO A 185 -3.89 -17.88 4.50
C PRO A 185 -3.22 -18.96 3.64
N PHE A 186 -3.32 -18.86 2.31
CA PHE A 186 -2.84 -19.88 1.37
C PHE A 186 -1.44 -19.59 0.80
N SER A 187 -0.70 -18.67 1.40
CA SER A 187 0.64 -18.27 0.92
C SER A 187 1.76 -19.26 1.27
N THR A 188 1.48 -20.38 1.95
CA THR A 188 2.45 -21.32 2.55
C THR A 188 3.56 -21.84 1.63
N PHE A 189 3.41 -21.76 0.31
CA PHE A 189 4.39 -22.28 -0.64
C PHE A 189 5.34 -21.25 -1.23
N VAL A 190 5.09 -19.94 -1.07
CA VAL A 190 6.01 -18.85 -1.46
C VAL A 190 5.70 -17.64 -0.57
N GLN A 191 6.21 -17.62 0.66
CA GLN A 191 5.92 -16.52 1.59
C GLN A 191 6.98 -15.44 1.48
N ALA A 192 6.56 -14.22 1.12
CA ALA A 192 7.03 -13.04 1.84
C ALA A 192 7.01 -13.38 3.33
N ASP A 193 8.16 -13.42 3.98
CA ASP A 193 8.23 -13.82 5.38
C ASP A 193 7.37 -12.81 6.18
N ARG A 194 6.29 -13.30 6.78
CA ARG A 194 5.35 -12.48 7.55
C ARG A 194 6.07 -11.74 8.67
N ASP A 195 7.04 -12.40 9.29
CA ASP A 195 7.83 -11.84 10.37
C ASP A 195 8.74 -10.75 9.82
N ARG A 196 9.38 -10.97 8.67
CA ARG A 196 10.21 -9.95 8.01
C ARG A 196 9.39 -8.72 7.59
N LEU A 197 8.21 -8.92 7.02
CA LEU A 197 7.31 -7.81 6.69
C LEU A 197 6.92 -7.01 7.95
N GLN A 198 6.59 -7.70 9.04
CA GLN A 198 6.26 -7.06 10.31
C GLN A 198 7.47 -6.32 10.91
N GLN A 199 8.66 -6.90 10.85
CA GLN A 199 9.90 -6.27 11.31
C GLN A 199 10.18 -4.99 10.53
N LEU A 200 10.09 -5.01 9.20
CA LEU A 200 10.28 -3.83 8.35
C LEU A 200 9.26 -2.73 8.66
N ARG A 201 7.98 -3.08 8.89
CA ARG A 201 6.93 -2.13 9.26
C ARG A 201 7.09 -1.55 10.66
N ARG A 202 7.55 -2.36 11.61
CA ARG A 202 7.72 -1.97 13.02
C ARG A 202 9.03 -1.25 13.29
N ARG A 203 10.00 -1.31 12.35
CA ARG A 203 11.30 -0.67 12.49
C ARG A 203 11.09 0.83 12.68
N SER A 204 11.33 1.27 13.91
CA SER A 204 11.09 2.64 14.35
C SER A 204 12.26 3.52 13.94
N SER A 205 12.24 4.05 12.73
CA SER A 205 13.14 5.13 12.30
C SER A 205 12.36 6.13 11.46
N PRO A 206 12.44 7.45 11.78
CA PRO A 206 11.85 8.49 10.94
C PRO A 206 12.54 8.61 9.57
N ALA A 207 13.74 8.04 9.44
CA ALA A 207 14.50 7.98 8.20
C ALA A 207 14.12 6.78 7.31
N LEU A 208 13.14 5.95 7.71
CA LEU A 208 12.63 4.85 6.90
C LEU A 208 11.17 5.09 6.50
N ARG A 209 10.91 5.11 5.19
CA ARG A 209 9.55 5.04 4.62
C ARG A 209 9.41 3.73 3.87
N PHE A 210 8.87 2.72 4.55
CA PHE A 210 8.67 1.40 3.99
C PHE A 210 7.20 1.17 3.61
N ARG A 211 6.97 0.67 2.39
CA ARG A 211 5.65 0.23 1.89
C ARG A 211 5.76 -1.16 1.27
N TYR A 212 4.73 -1.97 1.50
CA TYR A 212 4.55 -3.25 0.83
C TYR A 212 3.15 -3.37 0.22
N ASP A 213 3.08 -3.60 -1.09
CA ASP A 213 1.84 -3.82 -1.84
C ASP A 213 1.77 -5.28 -2.33
N GLY A 214 0.90 -6.10 -1.71
CA GLY A 214 0.60 -7.46 -2.20
C GLY A 214 -0.55 -7.46 -3.21
N ASN A 215 -0.80 -8.63 -3.82
CA ASN A 215 -1.88 -8.84 -4.79
C ASN A 215 -1.79 -7.92 -6.02
N ARG A 216 -0.56 -7.61 -6.46
CA ARG A 216 -0.30 -6.79 -7.65
C ARG A 216 0.06 -7.66 -8.85
N ASP A 217 -0.56 -7.40 -9.99
CA ASP A 217 -0.07 -7.95 -11.25
C ASP A 217 1.29 -7.32 -11.59
N MET A 218 2.33 -8.16 -11.68
CA MET A 218 3.70 -7.76 -12.01
C MET A 218 3.87 -7.28 -13.45
N LEU A 219 2.88 -7.57 -14.31
CA LEU A 219 2.89 -7.21 -15.72
C LEU A 219 2.10 -5.92 -16.02
N ASP A 220 1.28 -5.46 -15.08
CA ASP A 220 0.50 -4.22 -15.23
C ASP A 220 1.31 -2.97 -14.83
N LEU A 221 2.37 -2.69 -15.59
CA LEU A 221 3.24 -1.54 -15.38
C LEU A 221 2.50 -0.19 -15.53
N ALA A 222 1.37 -0.17 -16.24
CA ALA A 222 0.59 1.04 -16.49
C ALA A 222 -0.08 1.55 -15.20
N SER A 223 -0.67 0.65 -14.41
CA SER A 223 -1.23 1.03 -13.10
C SER A 223 -0.15 1.45 -12.10
N TRP A 224 1.09 0.97 -12.25
CA TRP A 224 2.20 1.29 -11.36
C TRP A 224 2.74 2.70 -11.55
N ARG A 225 2.85 3.14 -12.80
CA ARG A 225 3.28 4.50 -13.14
C ARG A 225 2.35 5.59 -12.61
N GLN A 226 1.09 5.24 -12.37
CA GLN A 226 0.11 6.14 -11.73
C GLN A 226 0.28 6.16 -10.20
N ALA A 227 0.86 5.10 -9.61
CA ALA A 227 1.02 4.88 -8.19
C ALA A 227 2.42 5.21 -7.63
N CYS A 228 3.35 5.70 -8.46
CA CYS A 228 4.57 6.42 -8.02
C CYS A 228 5.18 7.26 -9.14
N ALA A 229 5.64 8.49 -8.83
CA ALA A 229 6.12 9.44 -9.83
C ALA A 229 7.48 9.04 -10.46
N ARG A 230 8.46 8.62 -9.65
CA ARG A 230 9.75 8.06 -10.08
C ARG A 230 10.52 7.50 -8.87
N TYR A 231 11.33 6.46 -9.09
CA TYR A 231 12.30 5.95 -8.12
C TYR A 231 13.72 6.20 -8.61
N THR A 232 14.70 6.28 -7.70
CA THR A 232 16.12 6.42 -8.02
C THR A 232 16.63 5.16 -8.69
N ILE A 233 16.26 3.99 -8.14
CA ILE A 233 16.58 2.70 -8.72
C ILE A 233 15.40 1.74 -8.61
N ALA A 234 15.20 0.93 -9.64
CA ALA A 234 14.22 -0.14 -9.66
C ALA A 234 14.95 -1.47 -9.81
N VAL A 235 14.52 -2.48 -9.06
CA VAL A 235 14.99 -3.86 -9.22
C VAL A 235 13.79 -4.75 -9.54
N CYS A 236 13.95 -5.57 -10.58
CA CYS A 236 13.00 -6.63 -10.89
C CYS A 236 13.69 -7.97 -10.68
N ARG A 237 13.09 -8.84 -9.87
CA ARG A 237 13.60 -10.19 -9.66
C ARG A 237 12.79 -11.15 -10.53
N GLY A 238 13.48 -11.89 -11.38
CA GLY A 238 12.87 -12.98 -12.14
C GLY A 238 12.39 -14.06 -11.16
N ALA A 239 11.14 -14.49 -11.35
CA ALA A 239 10.57 -15.65 -10.65
C ALA A 239 11.28 -16.95 -11.04
#